data_AF-A0A6P0DVP1-F1
#
_entry.id   AF-A0A6P0DVP1-F1
#
_cell.length_a   1.000
_cell.length_b   1.000
_cell.length_c   1.000
_cell.angle_alpha   90.00
_cell.angle_beta   90.00
_cell.angle_gamma   90.00
#
_symmetry.space_group_name_H-M   'P 1'
#
loop_
_entity.id
_entity.type
_entity.pdbx_description
1 polymer ?
#
loop_
_entity_poly.entity_id
_entity_poly.type
_entity_poly.pdbx_seq_one_letter_code
_entity_poly.pdbx_strand_id
1 'polypeptide(L)'
;VVHTEIFFDPQTHTERGVPIATVVAGIERALAEAETRGLTSKLILCFLRHLSEEDALATFDEALPLFDQYKHRLIGVGLDSSERGHPPSKFERVFARARDKGLKLVAHAGEEGPPSYIYEALDLLKVDRVD
;
A
#
# COMPACT_ATOMS: atom_id res chain seq x y z
N VAL A 1 15.16 -9.37 -13.21
CA VAL A 1 14.24 -8.26 -12.87
C VAL A 1 15.05 -6.96 -12.94
N VAL A 2 14.64 -5.98 -13.76
CA VAL A 2 15.33 -4.67 -13.90
C VAL A 2 14.58 -3.51 -13.23
N HIS A 3 13.32 -3.77 -12.84
CA HIS A 3 12.44 -2.84 -12.15
C HIS A 3 11.61 -3.62 -11.11
N THR A 4 11.37 -3.05 -9.94
CA THR A 4 10.47 -3.61 -8.91
C THR A 4 9.49 -2.57 -8.37
N GLU A 5 8.23 -2.96 -8.19
CA GLU A 5 7.27 -2.22 -7.38
C GLU A 5 6.97 -3.06 -6.15
N ILE A 6 7.46 -2.63 -4.98
CA ILE A 6 7.54 -3.47 -3.78
C ILE A 6 6.47 -3.05 -2.78
N PHE A 7 5.71 -4.02 -2.29
CA PHE A 7 4.81 -3.88 -1.15
C PHE A 7 5.55 -3.90 0.18
N PHE A 8 5.05 -3.12 1.13
CA PHE A 8 5.42 -3.23 2.53
C PHE A 8 4.25 -2.85 3.42
N ASP A 9 4.20 -3.40 4.64
CA ASP A 9 3.04 -3.33 5.52
C ASP A 9 3.43 -2.54 6.78
N PRO A 10 3.23 -1.21 6.82
CA PRO A 10 3.64 -0.41 7.97
C PRO A 10 3.04 -0.92 9.28
N GLN A 11 1.79 -1.37 9.25
CA GLN A 11 1.03 -1.82 10.43
C GLN A 11 1.71 -3.00 11.14
N THR A 12 2.34 -3.92 10.39
CA THR A 12 3.12 -5.04 10.97
C THR A 12 4.34 -4.57 11.77
N HIS A 13 4.83 -3.35 11.51
CA HIS A 13 5.98 -2.76 12.20
C HIS A 13 5.55 -1.80 13.31
N THR A 14 4.56 -0.95 13.05
CA THR A 14 4.09 0.06 13.99
C THR A 14 3.39 -0.54 15.20
N GLU A 15 2.65 -1.65 15.04
CA GLU A 15 2.08 -2.41 16.16
C GLU A 15 3.17 -2.89 17.15
N ARG A 16 4.40 -3.08 16.65
CA ARG A 16 5.58 -3.49 17.41
C ARG A 16 6.45 -2.32 17.88
N GLY A 17 5.96 -1.09 17.75
CA GLY A 17 6.64 0.13 18.20
C GLY A 17 7.74 0.63 17.25
N VAL A 18 7.78 0.18 16.00
CA VAL A 18 8.72 0.68 14.99
C VAL A 18 8.03 1.77 14.14
N PRO A 19 8.50 3.03 14.15
CA PRO A 19 7.89 4.10 13.36
C PRO A 19 7.89 3.83 11.86
N ILE A 20 6.84 4.26 11.13
CA ILE A 20 6.76 4.09 9.66
C ILE A 20 7.98 4.75 8.97
N ALA A 21 8.38 5.93 9.44
CA ALA A 21 9.54 6.65 8.91
C ALA A 21 10.84 5.83 9.00
N THR A 22 11.02 5.04 10.07
CA THR A 22 12.19 4.16 10.25
C THR A 22 12.18 3.03 9.22
N VAL A 23 11.01 2.45 8.97
CA VAL A 23 10.83 1.39 7.95
C VAL A 23 11.14 1.94 6.56
N VAL A 24 10.49 3.04 6.18
CA VAL A 24 10.65 3.67 4.85
C VAL A 24 12.09 4.10 4.62
N ALA A 25 12.75 4.73 5.59
CA ALA A 25 14.14 5.16 5.46
C ALA A 25 15.11 3.97 5.30
N GLY A 26 14.84 2.86 6.01
CA GLY A 26 15.62 1.64 5.88
C GLY A 26 15.53 1.02 4.48
N ILE A 27 14.31 0.94 3.94
CA ILE A 27 14.05 0.41 2.59
C ILE A 27 14.64 1.34 1.53
N GLU A 28 14.41 2.66 1.62
CA GLU A 28 14.95 3.64 0.66
C GLU A 28 16.47 3.54 0.54
N ARG A 29 17.19 3.37 1.66
CA ARG A 29 18.66 3.23 1.63
C ARG A 29 19.11 2.03 0.78
N ALA A 30 18.44 0.88 0.92
CA ALA A 30 18.77 -0.30 0.14
C ALA A 30 18.40 -0.13 -1.34
N LEU A 31 17.27 0.52 -1.63
CA LEU A 31 16.82 0.78 -2.99
C LEU A 31 17.70 1.81 -3.72
N ALA A 32 18.17 2.84 -3.02
CA ALA A 32 19.12 3.81 -3.56
C ALA A 32 20.47 3.16 -3.91
N GLU A 33 20.96 2.22 -3.10
CA GLU A 33 22.15 1.43 -3.42
C GLU A 33 21.93 0.56 -4.68
N ALA A 34 20.77 -0.11 -4.76
CA ALA A 34 20.42 -0.92 -5.93
C ALA A 34 20.32 -0.10 -7.22
N GLU A 35 19.88 1.16 -7.13
CA GLU A 35 19.79 2.09 -8.25
C GLU A 35 21.16 2.41 -8.86
N THR A 36 22.22 2.49 -8.04
CA THR A 36 23.61 2.63 -8.54
C THR A 36 24.08 1.44 -9.38
N ARG A 37 23.39 0.31 -9.27
CA ARG A 37 23.66 -0.94 -10.01
C ARG A 37 22.72 -1.12 -11.20
N GLY A 38 21.94 -0.10 -11.55
CA GLY A 38 21.02 -0.11 -12.70
C GLY A 38 19.66 -0.76 -12.42
N LEU A 39 19.30 -1.01 -11.16
CA LEU A 39 17.99 -1.56 -10.78
C LEU A 39 17.07 -0.44 -10.32
N THR A 40 15.93 -0.28 -10.99
CA THR A 40 14.95 0.74 -10.60
C THR A 40 13.90 0.15 -9.67
N SER A 41 13.33 0.95 -8.78
CA SER A 41 12.35 0.47 -7.81
C SER A 41 11.37 1.55 -7.34
N LYS A 42 10.17 1.12 -6.97
CA LYS A 42 9.10 1.91 -6.34
C LYS A 42 8.55 1.17 -5.12
N LEU A 43 7.89 1.91 -4.24
CA LEU A 43 7.25 1.42 -3.03
C LEU A 43 5.76 1.68 -3.06
N ILE A 44 5.00 0.70 -2.60
CA ILE A 44 3.56 0.75 -2.42
C ILE A 44 3.27 0.37 -0.98
N LEU A 45 2.57 1.24 -0.26
CA LEU A 45 2.22 1.06 1.15
C LEU A 45 0.94 0.23 1.24
N CYS A 46 0.99 -0.96 1.84
CA CYS A 46 -0.18 -1.82 1.97
C CYS A 46 -0.92 -1.64 3.30
N PHE A 47 -2.24 -1.70 3.24
CA PHE A 47 -3.10 -1.81 4.42
C PHE A 47 -3.44 -3.28 4.69
N LEU A 48 -3.33 -3.69 5.95
CA LEU A 48 -3.67 -5.05 6.39
C LEU A 48 -5.19 -5.21 6.52
N ARG A 49 -5.82 -5.88 5.56
CA ARG A 49 -7.30 -5.88 5.43
C ARG A 49 -8.07 -6.56 6.57
N HIS A 50 -7.39 -7.40 7.34
CA HIS A 50 -7.97 -8.03 8.53
C HIS A 50 -8.17 -7.02 9.69
N LEU A 51 -7.41 -5.93 9.73
CA LEU A 51 -7.57 -4.81 10.67
C LEU A 51 -8.68 -3.86 10.25
N SER A 52 -9.04 -2.87 11.08
CA SER A 52 -10.14 -1.94 10.76
C SER A 52 -9.77 -0.93 9.67
N GLU A 53 -10.77 -0.31 9.04
CA GLU A 53 -10.51 0.80 8.12
C GLU A 53 -9.92 2.01 8.87
N GLU A 54 -10.31 2.20 10.12
CA GLU A 54 -9.82 3.22 11.03
C GLU A 54 -8.31 3.07 11.27
N ASP A 55 -7.81 1.84 11.41
CA ASP A 55 -6.36 1.57 11.50
C ASP A 55 -5.64 1.93 10.19
N ALA A 56 -6.27 1.66 9.04
CA ALA A 56 -5.74 2.03 7.73
C ALA A 56 -5.73 3.56 7.53
N LEU A 57 -6.78 4.26 7.95
CA LEU A 57 -6.87 5.72 7.92
C LEU A 57 -5.80 6.36 8.81
N ALA A 58 -5.61 5.86 10.03
CA ALA A 58 -4.56 6.34 10.93
C ALA A 58 -3.16 6.11 10.34
N THR A 59 -2.92 4.93 9.75
CA THR A 59 -1.67 4.61 9.04
C THR A 59 -1.44 5.56 7.86
N PHE A 60 -2.48 5.84 7.08
CA PHE A 60 -2.41 6.76 5.95
C PHE A 60 -2.08 8.19 6.40
N ASP A 61 -2.70 8.66 7.49
CA ASP A 61 -2.44 9.98 8.07
C ASP A 61 -0.99 10.12 8.55
N GLU A 62 -0.45 9.11 9.24
CA GLU A 62 0.96 9.08 9.65
C GLU A 62 1.92 9.06 8.45
N ALA A 63 1.53 8.39 7.36
CA ALA A 63 2.34 8.28 6.15
C ALA A 63 2.30 9.51 5.23
N LEU A 64 1.37 10.45 5.41
CA LEU A 64 1.21 11.63 4.53
C LEU A 64 2.52 12.42 4.30
N PRO A 65 3.30 12.77 5.35
CA PRO A 65 4.58 13.46 5.15
C PRO A 65 5.61 12.62 4.38
N LEU A 66 5.54 11.29 4.49
CA LEU A 66 6.46 10.37 3.82
C LEU A 66 6.17 10.27 2.33
N PHE A 67 4.89 10.31 1.91
CA PHE A 67 4.53 10.40 0.50
C PHE A 67 5.07 11.67 -0.15
N ASP A 68 5.12 12.79 0.58
CA ASP A 68 5.71 14.03 0.06
C ASP A 68 7.25 13.98 0.06
N GLN A 69 7.86 13.49 1.15
CA GLN A 69 9.31 13.38 1.30
C GLN A 69 9.94 12.41 0.31
N TYR A 70 9.29 11.27 0.06
CA TYR A 70 9.80 10.18 -0.77
C TYR A 70 8.96 9.98 -2.04
N LYS A 71 8.39 11.05 -2.60
CA LYS A 71 7.53 11.01 -3.80
C LYS A 71 8.16 10.32 -5.02
N HIS A 72 9.49 10.27 -5.11
CA HIS A 72 10.20 9.55 -6.18
C HIS A 72 10.17 8.03 -5.98
N ARG A 73 9.87 7.56 -4.76
CA ARG A 73 9.87 6.15 -4.37
C ARG A 73 8.49 5.64 -3.99
N LEU A 74 7.80 6.29 -3.06
CA LEU A 74 6.45 5.92 -2.60
C LEU A 74 5.41 6.44 -3.60
N ILE A 75 4.80 5.52 -4.37
CA ILE A 75 3.92 5.87 -5.49
C ILE A 75 2.44 5.57 -5.26
N GLY A 76 2.13 4.73 -4.28
CA GLY A 76 0.79 4.15 -4.18
C GLY A 76 0.48 3.51 -2.86
N VAL A 77 -0.77 3.05 -2.75
CA VAL A 77 -1.27 2.20 -1.67
C VAL A 77 -1.80 0.88 -2.21
N GLY A 78 -1.68 -0.16 -1.38
CA GLY A 78 -2.15 -1.52 -1.64
C GLY A 78 -3.13 -2.00 -0.55
N LEU A 79 -3.77 -3.14 -0.80
CA LEU A 79 -4.60 -3.85 0.18
C LEU A 79 -4.30 -5.35 0.12
N ASP A 80 -3.87 -5.92 1.23
CA ASP A 80 -3.42 -7.31 1.32
C ASP A 80 -3.83 -7.95 2.66
N SER A 81 -3.19 -9.07 3.02
CA SER A 81 -3.55 -9.94 4.14
C SER A 81 -4.83 -10.75 3.92
N SER A 82 -5.38 -11.35 4.97
CA SER A 82 -6.50 -12.31 4.89
C SER A 82 -7.66 -11.79 4.05
N GLU A 83 -7.93 -12.38 2.88
CA GLU A 83 -8.94 -11.87 1.96
C GLU A 83 -10.37 -12.20 2.39
N ARG A 84 -10.63 -13.47 2.70
CA ARG A 84 -11.98 -13.95 3.04
C ARG A 84 -12.50 -13.27 4.31
N GLY A 85 -13.73 -12.75 4.24
CA GLY A 85 -14.36 -12.01 5.35
C GLY A 85 -13.96 -10.54 5.46
N HIS A 86 -13.06 -10.06 4.59
CA HIS A 86 -12.54 -8.70 4.62
C HIS A 86 -12.67 -8.05 3.23
N PRO A 87 -13.89 -7.71 2.78
CA PRO A 87 -14.13 -7.25 1.40
C PRO A 87 -13.44 -5.92 1.07
N PRO A 88 -13.11 -5.64 -0.21
CA PRO A 88 -12.55 -4.34 -0.62
C PRO A 88 -13.41 -3.15 -0.20
N SER A 89 -14.76 -3.27 -0.26
CA SER A 89 -15.70 -2.24 0.23
C SER A 89 -15.44 -1.74 1.66
N LYS A 90 -14.79 -2.54 2.50
CA LYS A 90 -14.39 -2.12 3.85
C LYS A 90 -13.40 -0.95 3.85
N PHE A 91 -12.64 -0.71 2.78
CA PHE A 91 -11.52 0.24 2.72
C PHE A 91 -11.75 1.40 1.74
N GLU A 92 -13.01 1.65 1.37
CA GLU A 92 -13.37 2.68 0.38
C GLU A 92 -12.89 4.09 0.75
N ARG A 93 -12.99 4.50 2.02
CA ARG A 93 -12.64 5.85 2.45
C ARG A 93 -11.15 6.09 2.36
N VAL A 94 -10.33 5.14 2.81
CA VAL A 94 -8.87 5.29 2.75
C VAL A 94 -8.36 5.28 1.30
N PHE A 95 -8.94 4.44 0.43
CA PHE A 95 -8.61 4.44 -1.00
C PHE A 95 -9.08 5.72 -1.71
N ALA A 96 -10.24 6.26 -1.34
CA ALA A 96 -10.69 7.55 -1.86
C ALA A 96 -9.72 8.68 -1.48
N ARG A 97 -9.24 8.73 -0.22
CA ARG A 97 -8.23 9.70 0.21
C ARG A 97 -6.89 9.52 -0.50
N ALA A 98 -6.45 8.29 -0.71
CA ALA A 98 -5.24 8.01 -1.47
C ALA A 98 -5.36 8.47 -2.93
N ARG A 99 -6.53 8.25 -3.55
CA ARG A 99 -6.84 8.75 -4.90
C ARG A 99 -6.81 10.27 -4.98
N ASP A 100 -7.42 10.95 -4.00
CA ASP A 100 -7.45 12.42 -3.94
C ASP A 100 -6.04 13.01 -3.73
N LYS A 101 -5.12 12.27 -3.11
CA LYS A 101 -3.69 12.60 -3.02
C LYS A 101 -2.93 12.36 -4.34
N GLY A 102 -3.55 11.74 -5.33
CA GLY A 102 -2.96 11.40 -6.63
C GLY A 102 -2.08 10.14 -6.61
N LEU A 103 -2.26 9.27 -5.62
CA LEU A 103 -1.51 8.03 -5.48
C LEU A 103 -2.07 6.93 -6.41
N LYS A 104 -1.20 5.99 -6.77
CA LYS A 104 -1.59 4.74 -7.43
C LYS A 104 -2.28 3.80 -6.46
N LEU A 105 -3.29 3.10 -6.93
CA LEU A 105 -4.17 2.25 -6.13
C LEU A 105 -4.09 0.83 -6.65
N VAL A 106 -3.78 -0.14 -5.79
CA VAL A 106 -3.77 -1.56 -6.14
C VAL A 106 -4.38 -2.37 -5.00
N ALA A 107 -4.84 -3.58 -5.28
CA ALA A 107 -5.39 -4.47 -4.25
C ALA A 107 -5.31 -5.92 -4.68
N HIS A 108 -5.05 -6.81 -3.72
CA HIS A 108 -5.29 -8.23 -3.87
C HIS A 108 -6.80 -8.48 -3.91
N ALA A 109 -7.27 -9.11 -4.98
CA ALA A 109 -8.67 -9.48 -5.11
C ALA A 109 -8.83 -10.74 -5.98
N GLY A 110 -9.55 -11.73 -5.47
CA GLY A 110 -9.80 -12.99 -6.17
C GLY A 110 -8.73 -14.06 -5.98
N GLU A 111 -7.90 -13.95 -4.94
CA GLU A 111 -6.95 -15.00 -4.55
C GLU A 111 -7.68 -16.13 -3.82
N GLU A 112 -8.32 -15.78 -2.69
CA GLU A 112 -9.19 -16.65 -1.88
C GLU A 112 -10.63 -16.12 -1.79
N GLY A 113 -10.82 -14.85 -2.15
CA GLY A 113 -12.09 -14.15 -2.17
C GLY A 113 -12.94 -14.50 -3.40
N PRO A 114 -14.26 -14.25 -3.33
CA PRO A 114 -15.15 -14.46 -4.47
C PRO A 114 -14.83 -13.46 -5.60
N PRO A 115 -15.24 -13.75 -6.86
CA PRO A 115 -15.10 -12.80 -7.98
C PRO A 115 -15.73 -11.42 -7.71
N SER A 116 -16.74 -11.34 -6.84
CA SER A 116 -17.33 -10.05 -6.42
C SER A 116 -16.30 -9.10 -5.80
N TYR A 117 -15.24 -9.61 -5.17
CA TYR A 117 -14.16 -8.76 -4.63
C TYR A 117 -13.32 -8.13 -5.74
N ILE A 118 -13.14 -8.81 -6.88
CA ILE A 118 -12.48 -8.20 -8.05
C ILE A 118 -13.30 -7.00 -8.53
N TYR A 119 -14.62 -7.16 -8.63
CA TYR A 119 -15.52 -6.06 -9.00
C TYR A 119 -15.48 -4.92 -7.97
N GLU A 120 -15.51 -5.22 -6.66
CA GLU A 120 -15.41 -4.18 -5.64
C GLU A 120 -14.07 -3.43 -5.69
N ALA A 121 -12.94 -4.11 -5.94
CA ALA A 121 -11.65 -3.46 -6.12
C ALA A 121 -11.66 -2.50 -7.32
N LEU A 122 -12.23 -2.91 -8.45
CA LEU A 122 -12.33 -2.09 -9.66
C LEU A 122 -13.34 -0.93 -9.50
N ASP A 123 -14.52 -1.20 -8.94
CA ASP A 123 -15.65 -0.29 -8.94
C ASP A 123 -15.71 0.62 -7.72
N LEU A 124 -15.26 0.16 -6.55
CA LEU A 124 -15.32 0.92 -5.30
C LEU A 124 -13.95 1.52 -4.96
N LEU A 125 -12.91 0.68 -4.95
CA LEU A 125 -11.54 1.13 -4.66
C LEU A 125 -10.91 1.90 -5.84
N LYS A 126 -11.40 1.67 -7.07
CA LYS A 126 -10.90 2.30 -8.30
C LYS A 126 -9.42 2.00 -8.56
N VAL A 127 -9.01 0.74 -8.36
CA VAL A 127 -7.61 0.33 -8.53
C VAL A 127 -7.10 0.51 -9.97
N ASP A 128 -5.83 0.87 -10.10
CA ASP A 128 -5.09 0.90 -11.37
C ASP A 128 -4.80 -0.52 -11.90
N ARG A 129 -4.64 -1.49 -11.00
CA ARG A 129 -4.52 -2.93 -11.31
C ARG A 129 -5.01 -3.79 -10.14
N VAL A 130 -5.38 -5.03 -10.47
CA VAL A 130 -5.62 -6.12 -9.53
C VAL A 130 -4.40 -7.02 -9.54
N ASP A 131 -4.00 -7.50 -8.37
CA ASP A 131 -2.88 -8.43 -8.22
C ASP A 131 -3.30 -9.89 -8.51
#